data_AF-G9MV22-F1
#
_entry.id   AF-G9MV22-F1
#
_cell.length_a   1.000
_cell.length_b   1.000
_cell.length_c   1.000
_cell.angle_alpha   90.00
_cell.angle_beta   90.00
_cell.angle_gamma   90.00
#
_symmetry.space_group_name_H-M   'P 1'
#
loop_
_entity.id
_entity.type
_entity.pdbx_description
1 polymer ?
#
loop_
_entity_poly.entity_id
_entity_poly.type
_entity_poly.pdbx_seq_one_letter_code
_entity_poly.pdbx_strand_id
1 'polypeptide(L)'
;MSHSATPPKTDEKKSSDTESNESPSLNKKKKPVPGKGFNKSRRGCYNCKRRRVKCSEAKPECRGCNRMGLICVYPESPLPTLKRSHSTASSILKPRINLDHLRFYSHFLLKAYPPVPHGAEPVWHNVAAMSHEYEFLANAILGLSAQHLTLFHGADYSIQALDLRIAAINGLNEALSQPCLTATDADARYAAIIALTYQSGYMPDAMIEFITMLRGWMFIQTKLVPDLEMSIFRNFTREAFVGSMKQHVALQLTEKSAIALDDYLASLKVVRTLCQGTAEIKYLSALERLGRLAKQSPIEEMVPCYALTNKMTEEEFKAFTEPSNGCARVLLSHFLMLNYALEQHFLSPAPKHFAFCKQISTAWVIRVAANLPSKFQQHIMWPLGIATGLIKT
;
A
#
# COMPACT_ATOMS: atom_id res chain seq x y z
N MET A 1 -8.85 51.83 -17.25
CA MET A 1 -8.49 52.71 -18.37
C MET A 1 -7.00 52.53 -18.64
N SER A 2 -6.45 52.46 -19.85
CA SER A 2 -6.92 52.12 -21.21
C SER A 2 -5.66 51.83 -22.05
N HIS A 3 -5.73 51.04 -23.13
CA HIS A 3 -4.54 50.59 -23.88
C HIS A 3 -4.04 51.56 -24.98
N SER A 4 -2.84 51.26 -25.51
CA SER A 4 -2.24 51.70 -26.81
C SER A 4 -1.42 53.01 -26.79
N ALA A 5 -0.34 53.21 -27.58
CA ALA A 5 0.23 52.40 -28.69
C ALA A 5 1.78 52.51 -28.82
N THR A 6 2.38 51.64 -29.67
CA THR A 6 3.78 51.61 -30.20
C THR A 6 4.00 52.59 -31.39
N PRO A 7 5.20 52.84 -32.01
CA PRO A 7 6.39 51.98 -32.34
C PRO A 7 7.74 52.64 -31.88
N PRO A 8 8.97 52.60 -32.51
CA PRO A 8 9.56 51.90 -33.69
C PRO A 8 10.95 51.21 -33.42
N LYS A 9 11.90 51.21 -34.38
CA LYS A 9 13.29 50.66 -34.34
C LYS A 9 14.23 51.30 -35.40
N THR A 10 15.56 51.23 -35.17
CA THR A 10 16.70 50.77 -36.06
C THR A 10 18.03 51.02 -35.31
N ASP A 11 19.18 50.29 -35.36
CA ASP A 11 19.89 49.30 -36.22
C ASP A 11 21.08 49.85 -37.06
N GLU A 12 22.34 49.57 -36.64
CA GLU A 12 23.65 49.47 -37.38
C GLU A 12 24.80 49.25 -36.32
N LYS A 13 25.88 48.42 -36.39
CA LYS A 13 26.91 47.94 -37.39
C LYS A 13 27.93 49.02 -37.83
N LYS A 14 29.25 48.83 -38.05
CA LYS A 14 30.25 47.70 -38.08
C LYS A 14 31.05 47.61 -36.73
N SER A 15 32.28 47.13 -36.41
CA SER A 15 33.52 46.46 -36.98
C SER A 15 34.17 45.53 -35.88
N SER A 16 35.18 44.64 -36.02
CA SER A 16 36.22 44.23 -37.01
C SER A 16 37.55 45.04 -37.09
N ASP A 17 38.76 44.47 -37.25
CA ASP A 17 39.29 43.07 -37.18
C ASP A 17 40.85 43.07 -36.99
N THR A 18 41.64 41.97 -36.96
CA THR A 18 41.70 40.76 -36.08
C THR A 18 42.97 39.92 -36.44
N GLU A 19 44.10 40.03 -35.73
CA GLU A 19 45.36 39.25 -35.93
C GLU A 19 46.01 38.87 -34.57
N SER A 20 46.44 37.64 -34.24
CA SER A 20 47.37 36.63 -34.82
C SER A 20 48.84 36.82 -34.34
N ASN A 21 49.62 35.78 -34.00
CA ASN A 21 49.43 34.32 -34.15
C ASN A 21 48.95 33.61 -32.84
N GLU A 22 49.64 32.75 -32.05
CA GLU A 22 50.98 32.09 -32.08
C GLU A 22 51.00 30.80 -31.18
N SER A 23 51.92 29.83 -31.39
CA SER A 23 51.99 28.54 -30.65
C SER A 23 53.37 27.81 -30.76
N PRO A 24 53.84 26.95 -29.81
CA PRO A 24 53.18 25.65 -29.55
C PRO A 24 53.29 25.01 -28.12
N SER A 25 52.31 24.15 -27.83
CA SER A 25 52.39 22.93 -26.99
C SER A 25 52.69 23.00 -25.47
N LEU A 26 51.84 22.30 -24.67
CA LEU A 26 52.28 21.21 -23.78
C LEU A 26 51.07 20.36 -23.32
N ASN A 27 51.27 19.06 -23.11
CA ASN A 27 50.17 18.09 -22.94
C ASN A 27 49.50 18.14 -21.55
N LYS A 28 48.28 18.71 -21.46
CA LYS A 28 47.34 18.45 -20.35
C LYS A 28 46.24 17.50 -20.82
N LYS A 29 46.28 16.25 -20.34
CA LYS A 29 45.29 15.20 -20.61
C LYS A 29 43.90 15.64 -20.14
N LYS A 30 43.05 16.13 -21.05
CA LYS A 30 41.66 16.49 -20.73
C LYS A 30 40.90 15.24 -20.28
N LYS A 31 40.42 15.22 -19.04
CA LYS A 31 39.48 14.19 -18.54
C LYS A 31 38.25 14.18 -19.45
N PRO A 32 37.65 13.01 -19.78
CA PRO A 32 36.45 12.98 -20.61
C PRO A 32 35.31 13.75 -19.95
N VAL A 33 34.88 14.85 -20.56
CA VAL A 33 33.64 15.52 -20.17
C VAL A 33 32.50 14.52 -20.39
N PRO A 34 31.60 14.30 -19.42
CA PRO A 34 30.42 13.44 -19.61
C PRO A 34 29.56 13.99 -20.75
N GLY A 35 29.69 13.39 -21.93
CA GLY A 35 29.08 13.90 -23.16
C GLY A 35 27.56 13.88 -23.08
N LYS A 36 26.94 15.04 -23.31
CA LYS A 36 25.49 15.25 -23.47
C LYS A 36 24.90 14.10 -24.28
N GLY A 37 23.97 13.34 -23.67
CA GLY A 37 23.64 11.98 -24.10
C GLY A 37 23.17 11.86 -25.55
N PHE A 38 24.06 11.46 -26.45
CA PHE A 38 23.72 11.27 -27.87
C PHE A 38 22.73 10.12 -28.05
N ASN A 39 21.70 10.35 -28.88
CA ASN A 39 20.70 9.34 -29.25
C ASN A 39 21.40 8.05 -29.74
N LYS A 40 21.15 6.95 -29.01
CA LYS A 40 21.80 5.66 -29.24
C LYS A 40 21.36 5.08 -30.59
N SER A 41 22.34 4.78 -31.44
CA SER A 41 22.15 4.09 -32.71
C SER A 41 21.44 2.75 -32.50
N ARG A 42 20.17 2.65 -32.96
CA ARG A 42 19.34 1.43 -32.81
C ARG A 42 19.95 0.25 -33.57
N ARG A 43 20.51 0.49 -34.77
CA ARG A 43 21.08 -0.53 -35.67
C ARG A 43 22.60 -0.72 -35.53
N GLY A 44 23.24 -0.12 -34.53
CA GLY A 44 24.68 -0.22 -34.33
C GLY A 44 25.21 -1.65 -34.16
N CYS A 45 26.47 -1.85 -34.55
CA CYS A 45 27.19 -3.12 -34.44
C CYS A 45 27.43 -3.54 -32.98
N TYR A 46 27.70 -4.83 -32.75
CA TYR A 46 27.88 -5.37 -31.40
C TYR A 46 29.00 -4.66 -30.63
N ASN A 47 30.12 -4.36 -31.28
CA ASN A 47 31.26 -3.68 -30.65
C ASN A 47 30.94 -2.24 -30.23
N CYS A 48 30.22 -1.44 -31.03
CA CYS A 48 29.79 -0.11 -30.61
C CYS A 48 28.73 -0.16 -29.49
N LYS A 49 27.78 -1.11 -29.54
CA LYS A 49 26.77 -1.32 -28.50
C LYS A 49 27.40 -1.73 -27.15
N ARG A 50 28.28 -2.73 -27.14
CA ARG A 50 29.06 -3.18 -25.97
C ARG A 50 29.86 -2.04 -25.34
N ARG A 51 30.51 -1.23 -26.18
CA ARG A 51 31.31 -0.05 -25.75
C ARG A 51 30.48 1.19 -25.41
N ARG A 52 29.15 1.15 -25.55
CA ARG A 52 28.19 2.24 -25.28
C ARG A 52 28.49 3.54 -26.05
N VAL A 53 29.10 3.44 -27.24
CA VAL A 53 29.45 4.58 -28.12
C VAL A 53 28.54 4.67 -29.35
N LYS A 54 28.45 5.85 -29.97
CA LYS A 54 27.70 6.05 -31.22
C LYS A 54 28.34 5.21 -32.36
N CYS A 55 27.58 4.26 -32.91
CA CYS A 55 27.95 3.59 -34.14
C CYS A 55 27.83 4.55 -35.34
N SER A 56 28.65 4.34 -36.38
CA SER A 56 28.54 5.07 -37.65
C SER A 56 27.62 4.40 -38.68
N GLU A 57 27.15 3.18 -38.40
CA GLU A 57 26.26 2.34 -39.24
C GLU A 57 26.73 2.04 -40.68
N ALA A 58 27.94 2.48 -41.06
CA ALA A 58 28.60 2.13 -42.30
C ALA A 58 28.83 0.61 -42.43
N LYS A 59 28.70 0.10 -43.66
CA LYS A 59 28.94 -1.30 -44.05
C LYS A 59 30.07 -1.37 -45.10
N PRO A 60 30.85 -2.47 -45.18
CA PRO A 60 30.78 -3.65 -44.30
C PRO A 60 31.18 -3.33 -42.85
N GLU A 61 32.09 -2.38 -42.64
CA GLU A 61 32.55 -1.99 -41.31
C GLU A 61 32.16 -0.56 -40.88
N CYS A 62 31.85 -0.43 -39.59
CA CYS A 62 31.72 0.86 -38.91
C CYS A 62 33.09 1.54 -38.75
N ARG A 63 33.17 2.83 -39.06
CA ARG A 63 34.39 3.67 -38.96
C ARG A 63 35.07 3.62 -37.56
N GLY A 64 34.30 3.37 -36.50
CA GLY A 64 34.80 3.26 -35.12
C GLY A 64 35.27 1.85 -34.70
N CYS A 65 35.02 0.84 -35.52
CA CYS A 65 35.56 -0.51 -35.37
C CYS A 65 36.83 -0.67 -36.24
N ASN A 66 36.73 -0.29 -37.52
CA ASN A 66 37.83 -0.27 -38.49
C ASN A 66 39.07 0.50 -37.97
N ARG A 67 38.90 1.74 -37.50
CA ARG A 67 39.99 2.56 -36.88
C ARG A 67 40.69 1.89 -35.69
N MET A 68 40.08 0.88 -35.08
CA MET A 68 40.59 0.18 -33.90
C MET A 68 40.92 -1.30 -34.16
N GLY A 69 40.94 -1.75 -35.42
CA GLY A 69 41.20 -3.15 -35.77
C GLY A 69 40.16 -4.14 -35.21
N LEU A 70 38.95 -3.68 -34.89
CA LEU A 70 37.90 -4.50 -34.31
C LEU A 70 36.99 -5.08 -35.39
N ILE A 71 36.87 -6.41 -35.44
CA ILE A 71 35.94 -7.12 -36.34
C ILE A 71 34.52 -6.55 -36.18
N CYS A 72 33.96 -5.98 -37.25
CA CYS A 72 32.72 -5.20 -37.18
C CYS A 72 31.43 -6.02 -37.43
N VAL A 73 31.11 -6.95 -36.53
CA VAL A 73 29.86 -7.73 -36.64
C VAL A 73 28.62 -6.87 -36.33
N TYR A 74 27.68 -6.79 -37.27
CA TYR A 74 26.34 -6.25 -37.06
C TYR A 74 25.36 -7.36 -36.64
N PRO A 75 24.31 -7.05 -35.84
CA PRO A 75 23.24 -8.01 -35.60
C PRO A 75 22.54 -8.36 -36.92
N GLU A 76 22.45 -9.65 -37.20
CA GLU A 76 21.63 -10.15 -38.30
C GLU A 76 20.15 -9.85 -38.01
N SER A 77 19.42 -9.41 -39.05
CA SER A 77 17.97 -9.29 -38.96
C SER A 77 17.37 -10.69 -38.88
N PRO A 78 16.58 -11.03 -37.84
CA PRO A 78 15.99 -12.36 -37.74
C PRO A 78 15.20 -12.72 -39.00
N LEU A 79 15.56 -13.84 -39.63
CA LEU A 79 14.81 -14.39 -40.75
C LEU A 79 13.37 -14.70 -40.28
N PRO A 80 12.34 -14.38 -41.08
CA PRO A 80 10.95 -14.51 -40.66
C PRO A 80 10.54 -15.98 -40.59
N THR A 81 10.65 -16.58 -39.40
CA THR A 81 10.01 -17.87 -39.11
C THR A 81 8.49 -17.69 -39.17
N LEU A 82 7.81 -18.64 -39.82
CA LEU A 82 6.40 -18.54 -40.20
C LEU A 82 5.44 -18.57 -39.00
N LYS A 83 5.21 -17.40 -38.39
CA LYS A 83 4.03 -17.12 -37.54
C LYS A 83 3.26 -15.97 -38.18
N ARG A 84 2.01 -16.23 -38.59
CA ARG A 84 1.16 -15.38 -39.45
C ARG A 84 1.24 -13.89 -39.08
N SER A 85 1.88 -13.11 -39.94
CA SER A 85 1.93 -11.65 -39.86
C SER A 85 0.64 -11.02 -40.40
N HIS A 86 -0.34 -10.76 -39.53
CA HIS A 86 -1.37 -9.75 -39.80
C HIS A 86 -0.90 -8.39 -39.30
N SER A 87 -0.05 -7.74 -40.09
CA SER A 87 0.28 -6.32 -39.95
C SER A 87 -0.61 -5.48 -40.87
N THR A 88 -1.87 -5.31 -40.47
CA THR A 88 -2.76 -4.29 -41.04
C THR A 88 -3.04 -3.24 -39.98
N ALA A 89 -2.83 -1.96 -40.32
CA ALA A 89 -3.37 -0.86 -39.53
C ALA A 89 -4.90 -0.92 -39.53
N SER A 90 -5.54 -0.20 -38.59
CA SER A 90 -6.93 -0.45 -38.19
C SER A 90 -7.14 -1.83 -37.57
N SER A 91 -6.61 -2.00 -36.35
CA SER A 91 -7.20 -2.96 -35.43
C SER A 91 -8.58 -2.42 -35.03
N ILE A 92 -9.63 -2.87 -35.75
CA ILE A 92 -11.01 -2.81 -35.26
C ILE A 92 -11.00 -3.23 -33.80
N LEU A 93 -11.65 -2.45 -32.93
CA LEU A 93 -11.58 -2.59 -31.47
C LEU A 93 -12.27 -3.89 -31.01
N LYS A 94 -11.58 -5.03 -31.16
CA LYS A 94 -11.96 -6.28 -30.50
C LYS A 94 -11.86 -6.01 -28.99
N PRO A 95 -12.98 -6.09 -28.23
CA PRO A 95 -12.96 -5.78 -26.81
C PRO A 95 -12.03 -6.74 -26.08
N ARG A 96 -10.92 -6.22 -25.55
CA ARG A 96 -9.95 -6.99 -24.76
C ARG A 96 -10.35 -6.95 -23.30
N ILE A 97 -11.28 -7.82 -22.93
CA ILE A 97 -11.70 -8.01 -21.54
C ILE A 97 -10.51 -8.59 -20.76
N ASN A 98 -10.16 -7.98 -19.62
CA ASN A 98 -9.17 -8.57 -18.72
C ASN A 98 -9.83 -9.68 -17.90
N LEU A 99 -9.50 -10.93 -18.22
CA LEU A 99 -10.08 -12.11 -17.56
C LEU A 99 -9.65 -12.23 -16.09
N ASP A 100 -8.47 -11.71 -15.73
CA ASP A 100 -8.06 -11.65 -14.32
C ASP A 100 -8.97 -10.70 -13.53
N HIS A 101 -9.39 -9.57 -14.09
CA HIS A 101 -10.33 -8.66 -13.41
C HIS A 101 -11.71 -9.31 -13.21
N LEU A 102 -12.20 -10.10 -14.17
CA LEU A 102 -13.43 -10.90 -13.97
C LEU A 102 -13.27 -11.93 -12.85
N ARG A 103 -12.11 -12.61 -12.78
CA ARG A 103 -11.78 -13.56 -11.70
C ARG A 103 -11.71 -12.86 -10.35
N PHE A 104 -11.07 -11.69 -10.27
CA PHE A 104 -10.96 -10.89 -9.05
C PHE A 104 -12.35 -10.41 -8.59
N TYR A 105 -13.19 -9.89 -9.50
CA TYR A 105 -14.55 -9.47 -9.17
C TYR A 105 -15.41 -10.63 -8.65
N SER A 106 -15.34 -11.80 -9.29
CA SER A 106 -16.04 -13.01 -8.83
C SER A 106 -15.54 -13.50 -7.46
N HIS A 107 -14.22 -13.50 -7.21
CA HIS A 107 -13.68 -13.90 -5.90
C HIS A 107 -13.91 -12.85 -4.81
N PHE A 108 -14.07 -11.57 -5.16
CA PHE A 108 -14.50 -10.51 -4.22
C PHE A 108 -15.87 -10.85 -3.66
N LEU A 109 -16.88 -10.98 -4.54
CA LEU A 109 -18.26 -11.32 -4.19
C LEU A 109 -18.36 -12.59 -3.33
N LEU A 110 -17.63 -13.64 -3.69
CA LEU A 110 -17.83 -14.96 -3.09
C LEU A 110 -16.98 -15.23 -1.83
N LYS A 111 -15.84 -14.54 -1.65
CA LYS A 111 -14.81 -14.95 -0.66
C LYS A 111 -13.92 -13.83 -0.09
N ALA A 112 -13.77 -12.68 -0.75
CA ALA A 112 -12.74 -11.69 -0.39
C ALA A 112 -13.27 -10.31 0.01
N TYR A 113 -14.58 -10.12 0.12
CA TYR A 113 -15.13 -8.95 0.77
C TYR A 113 -14.75 -8.90 2.27
N PRO A 114 -14.62 -7.71 2.88
CA PRO A 114 -14.31 -7.55 4.30
C PRO A 114 -15.25 -8.33 5.26
N PRO A 115 -14.71 -9.20 6.15
CA PRO A 115 -15.51 -10.14 6.95
C PRO A 115 -16.27 -9.55 8.15
N VAL A 116 -15.99 -8.31 8.54
CA VAL A 116 -16.69 -7.62 9.64
C VAL A 116 -17.26 -6.26 9.19
N PRO A 117 -18.45 -5.85 9.67
CA PRO A 117 -19.28 -6.53 10.67
C PRO A 117 -19.92 -7.81 10.13
N HIS A 118 -20.22 -8.78 11.01
CA HIS A 118 -20.79 -10.06 10.54
C HIS A 118 -22.17 -9.82 9.91
N GLY A 119 -22.43 -10.43 8.75
CA GLY A 119 -23.63 -10.18 7.96
C GLY A 119 -23.55 -8.99 6.99
N ALA A 120 -22.39 -8.33 6.83
CA ALA A 120 -22.19 -7.23 5.88
C ALA A 120 -22.22 -7.63 4.38
N GLU A 121 -22.39 -8.91 4.05
CA GLU A 121 -22.42 -9.43 2.68
C GLU A 121 -23.36 -8.65 1.72
N PRO A 122 -24.60 -8.28 2.08
CA PRO A 122 -25.47 -7.49 1.19
C PRO A 122 -24.91 -6.09 0.90
N VAL A 123 -24.20 -5.48 1.85
CA VAL A 123 -23.54 -4.18 1.65
C VAL A 123 -22.39 -4.33 0.66
N TRP A 124 -21.59 -5.39 0.77
CA TRP A 124 -20.50 -5.67 -0.16
C TRP A 124 -20.97 -6.08 -1.56
N HIS A 125 -22.14 -6.72 -1.68
CA HIS A 125 -22.81 -6.92 -2.97
C HIS A 125 -23.26 -5.60 -3.61
N ASN A 126 -23.81 -4.66 -2.85
CA ASN A 126 -24.15 -3.32 -3.34
C ASN A 126 -22.88 -2.54 -3.77
N VAL A 127 -21.82 -2.58 -2.97
CA VAL A 127 -20.49 -1.99 -3.30
C VAL A 127 -19.92 -2.55 -4.60
N ALA A 128 -20.03 -3.86 -4.82
CA ALA A 128 -19.59 -4.48 -6.07
C ALA A 128 -20.43 -3.97 -7.26
N ALA A 129 -21.76 -3.92 -7.13
CA ALA A 129 -22.65 -3.44 -8.19
C ALA A 129 -22.35 -2.00 -8.62
N MET A 130 -22.19 -1.06 -7.67
CA MET A 130 -21.85 0.34 -7.97
C MET A 130 -20.40 0.55 -8.45
N SER A 131 -19.49 -0.42 -8.25
CA SER A 131 -18.07 -0.23 -8.55
C SER A 131 -17.76 0.10 -10.01
N HIS A 132 -18.65 -0.27 -10.95
CA HIS A 132 -18.49 0.03 -12.37
C HIS A 132 -18.59 1.53 -12.72
N GLU A 133 -19.16 2.35 -11.83
CA GLU A 133 -19.26 3.81 -11.98
C GLU A 133 -18.03 4.55 -11.39
N TYR A 134 -17.23 3.86 -10.56
CA TYR A 134 -16.16 4.46 -9.77
C TYR A 134 -14.84 3.68 -9.95
N GLU A 135 -13.99 4.10 -10.89
CA GLU A 135 -12.74 3.38 -11.22
C GLU A 135 -11.82 3.15 -10.00
N PHE A 136 -11.71 4.11 -9.08
CA PHE A 136 -10.93 3.94 -7.85
C PHE A 136 -11.50 2.84 -6.93
N LEU A 137 -12.81 2.67 -6.89
CA LEU A 137 -13.49 1.63 -6.11
C LEU A 137 -13.34 0.26 -6.79
N ALA A 138 -13.53 0.18 -8.11
CA ALA A 138 -13.25 -1.02 -8.88
C ALA A 138 -11.82 -1.51 -8.62
N ASN A 139 -10.83 -0.62 -8.77
CA ASN A 139 -9.43 -0.94 -8.49
C ASN A 139 -9.21 -1.37 -7.03
N ALA A 140 -9.90 -0.79 -6.05
CA ALA A 140 -9.79 -1.16 -4.64
C ALA A 140 -10.32 -2.59 -4.35
N ILE A 141 -11.50 -2.95 -4.86
CA ILE A 141 -12.08 -4.30 -4.65
C ILE A 141 -11.36 -5.38 -5.47
N LEU A 142 -10.92 -5.04 -6.69
CA LEU A 142 -10.13 -5.94 -7.54
C LEU A 142 -8.76 -6.22 -6.91
N GLY A 143 -8.06 -5.17 -6.41
CA GLY A 143 -6.76 -5.32 -5.75
C GLY A 143 -6.85 -6.13 -4.45
N LEU A 144 -7.90 -5.92 -3.65
CA LEU A 144 -8.17 -6.70 -2.43
C LEU A 144 -8.36 -8.18 -2.75
N SER A 145 -9.12 -8.47 -3.80
CA SER A 145 -9.40 -9.84 -4.24
C SER A 145 -8.18 -10.53 -4.86
N ALA A 146 -7.38 -9.82 -5.68
CA ALA A 146 -6.12 -10.31 -6.21
C ALA A 146 -5.13 -10.68 -5.08
N GLN A 147 -5.00 -9.82 -4.07
CA GLN A 147 -4.14 -10.08 -2.91
C GLN A 147 -4.64 -11.25 -2.06
N HIS A 148 -5.96 -11.36 -1.83
CA HIS A 148 -6.55 -12.51 -1.16
C HIS A 148 -6.33 -13.81 -1.96
N LEU A 149 -6.45 -13.78 -3.30
CA LEU A 149 -6.18 -14.95 -4.15
C LEU A 149 -4.73 -15.44 -4.02
N THR A 150 -3.76 -14.52 -3.99
CA THR A 150 -2.35 -14.82 -3.74
C THR A 150 -2.16 -15.58 -2.42
N LEU A 151 -2.76 -15.08 -1.33
CA LEU A 151 -2.58 -15.63 0.02
C LEU A 151 -3.40 -16.91 0.29
N PHE A 152 -4.52 -17.12 -0.42
CA PHE A 152 -5.44 -18.23 -0.16
C PHE A 152 -5.37 -19.39 -1.17
N HIS A 153 -5.04 -19.13 -2.44
CA HIS A 153 -4.90 -20.17 -3.48
C HIS A 153 -3.46 -20.36 -3.99
N GLY A 154 -2.50 -19.53 -3.58
CA GLY A 154 -1.09 -19.66 -3.99
C GLY A 154 -0.80 -19.33 -5.45
N ALA A 155 -1.78 -18.78 -6.18
CA ALA A 155 -1.57 -18.22 -7.52
C ALA A 155 -1.09 -16.77 -7.38
N ASP A 156 0.15 -16.47 -7.80
CA ASP A 156 0.75 -15.17 -7.58
C ASP A 156 0.12 -14.07 -8.45
N TYR A 157 -0.60 -13.15 -7.78
CA TYR A 157 -1.13 -11.91 -8.34
C TYR A 157 -0.52 -10.67 -7.66
N SER A 158 0.65 -10.78 -7.02
CA SER A 158 1.23 -9.70 -6.21
C SER A 158 1.48 -8.42 -7.00
N ILE A 159 1.85 -8.53 -8.29
CA ILE A 159 2.05 -7.38 -9.18
C ILE A 159 0.69 -6.73 -9.48
N GLN A 160 -0.29 -7.50 -9.95
CA GLN A 160 -1.64 -7.01 -10.27
C GLN A 160 -2.31 -6.36 -9.05
N ALA A 161 -2.18 -6.98 -7.87
CA ALA A 161 -2.70 -6.43 -6.62
C ALA A 161 -2.07 -5.07 -6.28
N LEU A 162 -0.75 -4.92 -6.47
CA LEU A 162 -0.03 -3.67 -6.22
C LEU A 162 -0.37 -2.58 -7.24
N ASP A 163 -0.44 -2.91 -8.54
CA ASP A 163 -0.83 -1.98 -9.59
C ASP A 163 -2.26 -1.45 -9.36
N LEU A 164 -3.20 -2.36 -9.05
CA LEU A 164 -4.58 -2.01 -8.69
C LEU A 164 -4.66 -1.18 -7.40
N ARG A 165 -3.85 -1.50 -6.37
CA ARG A 165 -3.74 -0.70 -5.14
C ARG A 165 -3.27 0.72 -5.43
N ILE A 166 -2.24 0.90 -6.26
CA ILE A 166 -1.70 2.22 -6.62
C ILE A 166 -2.74 3.03 -7.39
N ALA A 167 -3.43 2.43 -8.37
CA ALA A 167 -4.51 3.08 -9.10
C ALA A 167 -5.66 3.50 -8.18
N ALA A 168 -6.08 2.63 -7.26
CA ALA A 168 -7.12 2.91 -6.27
C ALA A 168 -6.75 4.04 -5.30
N ILE A 169 -5.51 4.06 -4.77
CA ILE A 169 -5.04 5.14 -3.88
C ILE A 169 -5.01 6.48 -4.62
N ASN A 170 -4.49 6.51 -5.85
CA ASN A 170 -4.41 7.74 -6.64
C ASN A 170 -5.81 8.29 -6.96
N GLY A 171 -6.71 7.46 -7.48
CA GLY A 171 -8.07 7.89 -7.81
C GLY A 171 -8.93 8.21 -6.58
N LEU A 172 -8.69 7.56 -5.43
CA LEU A 172 -9.34 7.93 -4.17
C LEU A 172 -8.84 9.28 -3.67
N ASN A 173 -7.53 9.57 -3.74
CA ASN A 173 -6.98 10.89 -3.38
C ASN A 173 -7.51 12.00 -4.30
N GLU A 174 -7.65 11.72 -5.60
CA GLU A 174 -8.29 12.64 -6.55
C GLU A 174 -9.76 12.88 -6.19
N ALA A 175 -10.54 11.82 -5.93
CA ALA A 175 -11.93 11.95 -5.49
C ALA A 175 -12.05 12.73 -4.17
N LEU A 176 -11.19 12.47 -3.18
CA LEU A 176 -11.16 13.18 -1.89
C LEU A 176 -10.78 14.66 -2.01
N SER A 177 -10.11 15.08 -3.10
CA SER A 177 -9.85 16.49 -3.38
C SER A 177 -11.09 17.28 -3.81
N GLN A 178 -12.17 16.57 -4.20
CA GLN A 178 -13.42 17.14 -4.67
C GLN A 178 -14.55 16.92 -3.64
N PRO A 179 -15.58 17.78 -3.58
CA PRO A 179 -16.78 17.49 -2.79
C PRO A 179 -17.47 16.20 -3.27
N CYS A 180 -18.30 15.59 -2.42
CA CYS A 180 -19.29 14.62 -2.86
C CYS A 180 -20.47 15.37 -3.51
N LEU A 181 -20.97 14.89 -4.65
CA LEU A 181 -22.16 15.41 -5.31
C LEU A 181 -23.40 14.57 -4.95
N THR A 182 -23.20 13.30 -4.60
CA THR A 182 -24.22 12.34 -4.20
C THR A 182 -23.82 11.60 -2.92
N ALA A 183 -24.79 10.94 -2.26
CA ALA A 183 -24.50 9.98 -1.19
C ALA A 183 -23.67 8.79 -1.71
N THR A 184 -23.93 8.36 -2.95
CA THR A 184 -23.18 7.30 -3.65
C THR A 184 -21.69 7.62 -3.76
N ASP A 185 -21.30 8.88 -3.94
CA ASP A 185 -19.88 9.28 -3.96
C ASP A 185 -19.20 9.10 -2.60
N ALA A 186 -19.93 9.38 -1.52
CA ALA A 186 -19.43 9.17 -0.16
C ALA A 186 -19.30 7.67 0.14
N ASP A 187 -20.31 6.88 -0.20
CA ASP A 187 -20.30 5.42 -0.07
C ASP A 187 -19.19 4.79 -0.91
N ALA A 188 -18.92 5.30 -2.12
CA ALA A 188 -17.83 4.82 -2.97
C ALA A 188 -16.46 5.07 -2.33
N ARG A 189 -16.21 6.29 -1.82
CA ARG A 189 -14.97 6.66 -1.13
C ARG A 189 -14.77 5.86 0.15
N TYR A 190 -15.86 5.65 0.91
CA TYR A 190 -15.87 4.87 2.14
C TYR A 190 -15.62 3.38 1.90
N ALA A 191 -16.25 2.78 0.88
CA ALA A 191 -15.97 1.42 0.44
C ALA A 191 -14.50 1.22 0.01
N ALA A 192 -13.96 2.19 -0.74
CA ALA A 192 -12.59 2.14 -1.24
C ALA A 192 -11.55 2.20 -0.11
N ILE A 193 -11.71 3.11 0.87
CA ILE A 193 -10.76 3.19 2.01
C ILE A 193 -10.81 1.94 2.90
N ILE A 194 -11.98 1.32 3.07
CA ILE A 194 -12.10 0.03 3.78
C ILE A 194 -11.32 -1.04 3.01
N ALA A 195 -11.59 -1.23 1.72
CA ALA A 195 -10.90 -2.24 0.91
C ALA A 195 -9.37 -2.04 0.89
N LEU A 196 -8.90 -0.79 0.79
CA LEU A 196 -7.48 -0.44 0.88
C LEU A 196 -6.89 -0.67 2.29
N THR A 197 -7.69 -0.54 3.36
CA THR A 197 -7.27 -0.89 4.72
C THR A 197 -7.06 -2.39 4.87
N TYR A 198 -7.98 -3.22 4.37
CA TYR A 198 -7.85 -4.68 4.41
C TYR A 198 -6.67 -5.19 3.57
N GLN A 199 -6.42 -4.61 2.39
CA GLN A 199 -5.20 -4.88 1.62
C GLN A 199 -3.92 -4.63 2.46
N SER A 200 -3.89 -3.56 3.27
CA SER A 200 -2.77 -3.29 4.19
C SER A 200 -2.66 -4.40 5.25
N GLY A 201 -3.79 -4.83 5.82
CA GLY A 201 -3.89 -5.98 6.74
C GLY A 201 -3.48 -7.33 6.13
N TYR A 202 -3.30 -7.40 4.81
CA TYR A 202 -2.87 -8.59 4.07
C TYR A 202 -1.40 -8.48 3.59
N MET A 203 -0.65 -7.43 3.96
CA MET A 203 0.76 -7.25 3.56
C MET A 203 1.72 -7.47 4.76
N PRO A 204 2.74 -8.35 4.66
CA PRO A 204 3.60 -8.76 5.79
C PRO A 204 4.58 -7.68 6.31
N ASP A 205 4.62 -6.50 5.68
CA ASP A 205 5.47 -5.36 6.06
C ASP A 205 4.68 -4.07 6.36
N ALA A 206 3.35 -4.11 6.29
CA ALA A 206 2.48 -2.93 6.24
C ALA A 206 1.86 -2.51 7.60
N MET A 207 2.43 -2.90 8.74
CA MET A 207 1.82 -2.63 10.07
C MET A 207 1.47 -1.14 10.30
N ILE A 208 2.38 -0.22 9.96
CA ILE A 208 2.15 1.23 10.14
C ILE A 208 1.22 1.79 9.06
N GLU A 209 1.26 1.23 7.85
CA GLU A 209 0.34 1.59 6.76
C GLU A 209 -1.10 1.18 7.12
N PHE A 210 -1.32 -0.02 7.67
CA PHE A 210 -2.62 -0.48 8.18
C PHE A 210 -3.18 0.44 9.26
N ILE A 211 -2.35 0.85 10.24
CA ILE A 211 -2.75 1.81 11.28
C ILE A 211 -3.07 3.21 10.69
N THR A 212 -2.40 3.60 9.61
CA THR A 212 -2.67 4.85 8.88
C THR A 212 -3.97 4.78 8.08
N MET A 213 -4.22 3.67 7.38
CA MET A 213 -5.44 3.47 6.59
C MET A 213 -6.67 3.30 7.50
N LEU A 214 -6.55 2.67 8.67
CA LEU A 214 -7.58 2.68 9.72
C LEU A 214 -7.96 4.11 10.15
N ARG A 215 -6.98 5.00 10.36
CA ARG A 215 -7.24 6.41 10.68
C ARG A 215 -7.91 7.14 9.51
N GLY A 216 -7.50 6.85 8.27
CA GLY A 216 -8.14 7.37 7.05
C GLY A 216 -9.61 6.93 6.89
N TRP A 217 -9.90 5.64 7.11
CA TRP A 217 -11.26 5.07 7.12
C TRP A 217 -12.13 5.83 8.12
N MET A 218 -11.69 5.96 9.37
CA MET A 218 -12.46 6.57 10.46
C MET A 218 -12.63 8.09 10.27
N PHE A 219 -11.68 8.76 9.62
CA PHE A 219 -11.84 10.15 9.18
C PHE A 219 -12.93 10.28 8.11
N ILE A 220 -12.92 9.44 7.07
CA ILE A 220 -13.94 9.44 6.01
C ILE A 220 -15.32 9.11 6.60
N GLN A 221 -15.43 8.16 7.54
CA GLN A 221 -16.67 7.87 8.26
C GLN A 221 -17.27 9.11 8.93
N THR A 222 -16.43 9.89 9.63
CA THR A 222 -16.86 11.00 10.48
C THR A 222 -16.92 12.36 9.77
N LYS A 223 -16.53 12.43 8.49
CA LYS A 223 -16.46 13.68 7.70
C LYS A 223 -17.14 13.63 6.34
N LEU A 224 -17.21 12.47 5.69
CA LEU A 224 -17.80 12.33 4.34
C LEU A 224 -19.12 11.58 4.33
N VAL A 225 -19.49 10.85 5.39
CA VAL A 225 -20.81 10.21 5.56
C VAL A 225 -21.60 10.95 6.66
N PRO A 226 -22.10 12.18 6.41
CA PRO A 226 -22.75 13.00 7.44
C PRO A 226 -24.16 12.51 7.81
N ASP A 227 -24.85 11.84 6.88
CA ASP A 227 -26.11 11.15 7.11
C ASP A 227 -25.88 9.65 6.89
N LEU A 228 -25.92 8.89 7.98
CA LEU A 228 -25.76 7.44 7.94
C LEU A 228 -27.02 6.74 7.43
N GLU A 229 -28.23 7.27 7.64
CA GLU A 229 -29.48 6.56 7.26
C GLU A 229 -29.65 6.44 5.73
N MET A 230 -29.14 7.44 5.02
CA MET A 230 -29.09 7.51 3.55
C MET A 230 -27.97 6.64 2.93
N SER A 231 -27.03 6.13 3.72
CA SER A 231 -25.87 5.36 3.26
C SER A 231 -26.15 3.85 3.22
N ILE A 232 -25.58 3.15 2.23
CA ILE A 232 -25.59 1.67 2.23
C ILE A 232 -24.83 1.08 3.44
N PHE A 233 -24.00 1.90 4.09
CA PHE A 233 -23.22 1.56 5.28
C PHE A 233 -23.88 1.99 6.61
N ARG A 234 -25.19 2.32 6.63
CA ARG A 234 -25.91 2.67 7.87
C ARG A 234 -25.71 1.71 9.05
N ASN A 235 -25.50 0.43 8.76
CA ASN A 235 -25.23 -0.62 9.75
C ASN A 235 -23.74 -0.81 10.11
N PHE A 236 -22.85 0.13 9.76
CA PHE A 236 -21.42 0.11 10.13
C PHE A 236 -21.15 1.00 11.37
N THR A 237 -22.12 1.11 12.28
CA THR A 237 -21.99 1.76 13.59
C THR A 237 -21.26 0.85 14.59
N ARG A 238 -20.64 1.42 15.63
CA ARG A 238 -19.96 0.64 16.69
C ARG A 238 -20.92 -0.38 17.32
N GLU A 239 -22.17 0.03 17.48
CA GLU A 239 -23.26 -0.71 18.10
C GLU A 239 -23.62 -1.94 17.25
N ALA A 240 -23.70 -1.79 15.93
CA ALA A 240 -23.90 -2.89 14.99
C ALA A 240 -22.67 -3.82 14.91
N PHE A 241 -21.44 -3.29 14.91
CA PHE A 241 -20.22 -4.10 14.99
C PHE A 241 -20.22 -4.98 16.26
N VAL A 242 -20.43 -4.37 17.44
CA VAL A 242 -20.50 -5.08 18.74
C VAL A 242 -21.66 -6.08 18.76
N GLY A 243 -22.84 -5.71 18.25
CA GLY A 243 -24.01 -6.59 18.16
C GLY A 243 -23.74 -7.82 17.29
N SER A 244 -23.18 -7.63 16.10
CA SER A 244 -22.86 -8.71 15.16
C SER A 244 -21.86 -9.71 15.75
N MET A 245 -20.85 -9.22 16.49
CA MET A 245 -19.91 -10.09 17.21
C MET A 245 -20.55 -10.80 18.40
N LYS A 246 -21.37 -10.12 19.22
CA LYS A 246 -22.12 -10.76 20.32
C LYS A 246 -23.00 -11.90 19.81
N GLN A 247 -23.70 -11.68 18.68
CA GLN A 247 -24.53 -12.70 18.04
C GLN A 247 -23.67 -13.87 17.52
N HIS A 248 -22.53 -13.60 16.87
CA HIS A 248 -21.61 -14.64 16.40
C HIS A 248 -21.04 -15.50 17.54
N VAL A 249 -20.69 -14.89 18.68
CA VAL A 249 -20.25 -15.63 19.89
C VAL A 249 -21.39 -16.44 20.49
N ALA A 250 -22.61 -15.89 20.59
CA ALA A 250 -23.76 -16.59 21.15
C ALA A 250 -24.19 -17.84 20.35
N LEU A 251 -23.86 -17.89 19.05
CA LEU A 251 -24.08 -19.06 18.18
C LEU A 251 -22.99 -20.15 18.33
N GLN A 252 -21.87 -19.85 19.00
CA GLN A 252 -20.80 -20.82 19.26
C GLN A 252 -21.05 -21.53 20.59
N LEU A 253 -21.64 -22.73 20.52
CA LEU A 253 -22.05 -23.61 21.64
C LEU A 253 -20.87 -24.22 22.45
N THR A 254 -19.82 -23.45 22.69
CA THR A 254 -18.61 -23.88 23.41
C THR A 254 -18.48 -23.12 24.72
N GLU A 255 -18.37 -23.85 25.83
CA GLU A 255 -17.94 -23.30 27.11
C GLU A 255 -16.46 -22.88 27.01
N LYS A 256 -16.21 -21.56 27.03
CA LYS A 256 -14.90 -20.96 26.77
C LYS A 256 -14.24 -20.57 28.10
N SER A 257 -13.03 -21.07 28.34
CA SER A 257 -12.28 -20.92 29.60
C SER A 257 -11.83 -19.46 29.83
N ALA A 258 -11.52 -19.08 31.07
CA ALA A 258 -11.01 -17.73 31.33
C ALA A 258 -9.62 -17.51 30.70
N ILE A 259 -9.45 -16.45 29.90
CA ILE A 259 -8.15 -16.06 29.34
C ILE A 259 -7.22 -15.55 30.44
N ALA A 260 -5.99 -16.07 30.46
CA ALA A 260 -4.93 -15.65 31.37
C ALA A 260 -4.32 -14.28 30.96
N LEU A 261 -5.07 -13.19 31.19
CA LEU A 261 -4.62 -11.82 30.87
C LEU A 261 -3.65 -11.21 31.90
N ASP A 262 -3.24 -11.95 32.93
CA ASP A 262 -2.44 -11.41 34.02
C ASP A 262 -0.97 -11.21 33.62
N ASP A 263 -0.42 -12.07 32.74
CA ASP A 263 0.90 -11.88 32.11
C ASP A 263 0.92 -10.68 31.15
N TYR A 264 -0.20 -10.45 30.43
CA TYR A 264 -0.36 -9.26 29.58
C TYR A 264 -0.35 -7.98 30.43
N LEU A 265 -1.13 -7.96 31.52
CA LEU A 265 -1.14 -6.83 32.46
C LEU A 265 0.19 -6.66 33.20
N ALA A 266 0.95 -7.74 33.43
CA ALA A 266 2.32 -7.67 33.94
C ALA A 266 3.27 -7.04 32.91
N SER A 267 3.20 -7.44 31.64
CA SER A 267 4.03 -6.87 30.57
C SER A 267 3.78 -5.37 30.40
N LEU A 268 2.52 -4.93 30.39
CA LEU A 268 2.18 -3.50 30.31
C LEU A 268 2.74 -2.67 31.47
N LYS A 269 2.86 -3.21 32.69
CA LYS A 269 3.54 -2.51 33.81
C LYS A 269 5.02 -2.26 33.52
N VAL A 270 5.69 -3.12 32.75
CA VAL A 270 7.07 -2.90 32.30
C VAL A 270 7.10 -1.88 31.17
N VAL A 271 6.22 -2.00 30.16
CA VAL A 271 6.09 -1.06 29.03
C VAL A 271 5.82 0.37 29.49
N ARG A 272 5.12 0.56 30.62
CA ARG A 272 4.88 1.86 31.28
C ARG A 272 6.15 2.68 31.50
N THR A 273 7.31 2.04 31.72
CA THR A 273 8.60 2.73 31.91
C THR A 273 9.15 3.37 30.63
N LEU A 274 8.65 2.98 29.45
CA LEU A 274 9.03 3.55 28.16
C LEU A 274 8.18 4.74 27.72
N CYS A 275 6.96 4.87 28.24
CA CYS A 275 5.96 5.81 27.73
C CYS A 275 6.29 7.23 28.20
N GLN A 276 6.67 8.10 27.26
CA GLN A 276 7.05 9.49 27.53
C GLN A 276 6.09 10.49 26.84
N GLY A 277 5.57 10.13 25.68
CA GLY A 277 4.61 10.96 24.93
C GLY A 277 3.18 10.80 25.44
N THR A 278 2.40 11.90 25.39
CA THR A 278 0.97 11.92 25.73
C THR A 278 0.17 10.86 24.98
N ALA A 279 0.47 10.66 23.68
CA ALA A 279 -0.13 9.63 22.85
C ALA A 279 0.15 8.19 23.35
N GLU A 280 1.38 7.91 23.77
CA GLU A 280 1.81 6.61 24.30
C GLU A 280 1.13 6.29 25.62
N ILE A 281 1.05 7.28 26.52
CA ILE A 281 0.39 7.16 27.83
C ILE A 281 -1.12 6.94 27.66
N LYS A 282 -1.78 7.69 26.75
CA LYS A 282 -3.18 7.48 26.36
C LYS A 282 -3.40 6.05 25.83
N TYR A 283 -2.54 5.59 24.93
CA TYR A 283 -2.66 4.27 24.29
C TYR A 283 -2.43 3.12 25.29
N LEU A 284 -1.40 3.21 26.13
CA LEU A 284 -1.14 2.27 27.23
C LEU A 284 -2.34 2.18 28.18
N SER A 285 -2.91 3.31 28.59
CA SER A 285 -4.07 3.34 29.50
C SER A 285 -5.28 2.60 28.91
N ALA A 286 -5.52 2.74 27.60
CA ALA A 286 -6.55 1.99 26.89
C ALA A 286 -6.22 0.48 26.79
N LEU A 287 -4.96 0.12 26.52
CA LEU A 287 -4.52 -1.28 26.50
C LEU A 287 -4.64 -1.97 27.87
N GLU A 288 -4.33 -1.28 28.96
CA GLU A 288 -4.58 -1.80 30.31
C GLU A 288 -6.08 -1.90 30.62
N ARG A 289 -6.90 -0.93 30.16
CA ARG A 289 -8.37 -0.99 30.29
C ARG A 289 -8.93 -2.23 29.58
N LEU A 290 -8.53 -2.47 28.32
CA LEU A 290 -8.89 -3.67 27.56
C LEU A 290 -8.51 -4.94 28.33
N GLY A 291 -7.27 -5.05 28.81
CA GLY A 291 -6.81 -6.23 29.56
C GLY A 291 -7.56 -6.49 30.87
N ARG A 292 -8.04 -5.45 31.56
CA ARG A 292 -8.88 -5.59 32.76
C ARG A 292 -10.32 -6.00 32.42
N LEU A 293 -10.94 -5.32 31.45
CA LEU A 293 -12.37 -5.46 31.15
C LEU A 293 -12.68 -6.61 30.19
N ALA A 294 -11.72 -7.10 29.41
CA ALA A 294 -11.92 -8.25 28.52
C ALA A 294 -12.18 -9.58 29.25
N LYS A 295 -11.93 -9.66 30.57
CA LYS A 295 -12.40 -10.76 31.43
C LYS A 295 -13.93 -10.75 31.65
N GLN A 296 -14.63 -9.67 31.29
CA GLN A 296 -16.07 -9.46 31.52
C GLN A 296 -16.83 -9.13 30.23
N SER A 297 -16.33 -8.19 29.42
CA SER A 297 -16.94 -7.78 28.15
C SER A 297 -15.86 -7.52 27.08
N PRO A 298 -15.27 -8.59 26.51
CA PRO A 298 -14.18 -8.47 25.53
C PRO A 298 -14.62 -7.73 24.26
N ILE A 299 -15.82 -8.02 23.75
CA ILE A 299 -16.33 -7.51 22.47
C ILE A 299 -16.54 -5.99 22.50
N GLU A 300 -17.04 -5.44 23.61
CA GLU A 300 -17.37 -4.01 23.74
C GLU A 300 -16.13 -3.11 23.83
N GLU A 301 -15.03 -3.66 24.34
CA GLU A 301 -13.76 -2.98 24.59
C GLU A 301 -12.77 -3.14 23.42
N MET A 302 -12.87 -4.21 22.64
CA MET A 302 -12.02 -4.47 21.48
C MET A 302 -12.22 -3.44 20.35
N VAL A 303 -13.48 -3.08 20.02
CA VAL A 303 -13.79 -2.10 18.96
C VAL A 303 -13.21 -0.69 19.26
N PRO A 304 -13.36 -0.11 20.47
CA PRO A 304 -12.67 1.14 20.85
C PRO A 304 -11.16 1.15 20.65
N CYS A 305 -10.48 0.00 20.69
CA CYS A 305 -9.02 -0.07 20.60
C CYS A 305 -8.50 0.19 19.18
N TYR A 306 -9.24 -0.23 18.15
CA TYR A 306 -8.99 0.15 16.75
C TYR A 306 -9.12 1.66 16.52
N ALA A 307 -9.94 2.36 17.31
CA ALA A 307 -10.18 3.79 17.18
C ALA A 307 -9.22 4.68 18.02
N LEU A 308 -8.21 4.13 18.68
CA LEU A 308 -7.32 4.90 19.58
C LEU A 308 -6.48 5.95 18.85
N THR A 309 -5.97 5.62 17.65
CA THR A 309 -5.18 6.55 16.83
C THR A 309 -5.99 7.69 16.25
N ASN A 310 -7.32 7.62 16.25
CA ASN A 310 -8.22 8.71 15.83
C ASN A 310 -8.33 9.81 16.90
N LYS A 311 -8.02 9.48 18.16
CA LYS A 311 -8.05 10.41 19.30
C LYS A 311 -6.74 11.17 19.50
N MET A 312 -5.78 10.98 18.60
CA MET A 312 -4.50 11.67 18.55
C MET A 312 -4.61 12.90 17.63
N THR A 313 -3.94 14.00 17.97
CA THR A 313 -3.71 15.10 17.01
C THR A 313 -2.89 14.62 15.80
N GLU A 314 -2.68 15.48 14.80
CA GLU A 314 -1.82 15.12 13.66
C GLU A 314 -0.35 14.95 14.10
N GLU A 315 0.12 15.81 15.00
CA GLU A 315 1.47 15.79 15.58
C GLU A 315 1.65 14.58 16.50
N GLU A 316 0.68 14.29 17.38
CA GLU A 316 0.68 13.09 18.23
C GLU A 316 0.75 11.82 17.37
N PHE A 317 -0.03 11.73 16.30
CA PHE A 317 -0.07 10.56 15.43
C PHE A 317 1.21 10.40 14.60
N LYS A 318 1.76 11.51 14.07
CA LYS A 318 3.03 11.52 13.35
C LYS A 318 4.19 11.04 14.24
N ALA A 319 4.27 11.54 15.48
CA ALA A 319 5.27 11.10 16.45
C ALA A 319 5.06 9.65 16.94
N PHE A 320 3.82 9.14 16.93
CA PHE A 320 3.50 7.76 17.28
C PHE A 320 3.78 6.75 16.14
N THR A 321 3.69 7.18 14.88
CA THR A 321 3.93 6.31 13.70
C THR A 321 5.37 6.35 13.17
N GLU A 322 6.16 7.34 13.60
CA GLU A 322 7.57 7.52 13.27
C GLU A 322 8.40 6.22 13.46
N PRO A 323 9.17 5.74 12.45
CA PRO A 323 9.95 4.51 12.54
C PRO A 323 10.96 4.42 13.70
N SER A 324 11.40 5.55 14.25
CA SER A 324 12.28 5.58 15.43
C SER A 324 11.54 5.38 16.77
N ASN A 325 10.21 5.49 16.80
CA ASN A 325 9.43 5.32 18.03
C ASN A 325 9.27 3.83 18.42
N GLY A 326 10.25 3.33 19.17
CA GLY A 326 10.20 1.98 19.74
C GLY A 326 9.11 1.77 20.79
N CYS A 327 8.64 2.81 21.50
CA CYS A 327 7.57 2.67 22.49
C CYS A 327 6.23 2.39 21.80
N ALA A 328 5.84 3.23 20.83
CA ALA A 328 4.64 3.04 20.04
C ALA A 328 4.63 1.70 19.29
N ARG A 329 5.78 1.26 18.75
CA ARG A 329 5.94 -0.07 18.13
C ARG A 329 5.69 -1.23 19.11
N VAL A 330 6.15 -1.13 20.36
CA VAL A 330 5.87 -2.12 21.41
C VAL A 330 4.39 -2.10 21.83
N LEU A 331 3.78 -0.91 21.93
CA LEU A 331 2.35 -0.75 22.25
C LEU A 331 1.45 -1.33 21.14
N LEU A 332 1.75 -1.05 19.87
CA LEU A 332 1.06 -1.66 18.72
C LEU A 332 1.21 -3.18 18.69
N SER A 333 2.39 -3.71 19.06
CA SER A 333 2.61 -5.15 19.16
C SER A 333 1.74 -5.81 20.24
N HIS A 334 1.55 -5.15 21.38
CA HIS A 334 0.62 -5.60 22.43
C HIS A 334 -0.84 -5.55 21.97
N PHE A 335 -1.25 -4.47 21.30
CA PHE A 335 -2.60 -4.34 20.74
C PHE A 335 -2.92 -5.50 19.79
N LEU A 336 -2.05 -5.72 18.79
CA LEU A 336 -2.25 -6.75 17.77
C LEU A 336 -2.33 -8.16 18.37
N MET A 337 -1.47 -8.48 19.33
CA MET A 337 -1.41 -9.83 19.92
C MET A 337 -2.52 -10.08 20.96
N LEU A 338 -2.95 -9.06 21.72
CA LEU A 338 -4.15 -9.22 22.55
C LEU A 338 -5.41 -9.31 21.69
N ASN A 339 -5.57 -8.44 20.68
CA ASN A 339 -6.71 -8.53 19.77
C ASN A 339 -6.80 -9.92 19.12
N TYR A 340 -5.69 -10.41 18.57
CA TYR A 340 -5.60 -11.76 18.03
C TYR A 340 -5.96 -12.85 19.07
N ALA A 341 -5.48 -12.74 20.33
CA ALA A 341 -5.84 -13.67 21.39
C ALA A 341 -7.36 -13.66 21.70
N LEU A 342 -7.96 -12.47 21.79
CA LEU A 342 -9.41 -12.29 21.99
C LEU A 342 -10.22 -12.84 20.81
N GLU A 343 -9.78 -12.64 19.57
CA GLU A 343 -10.42 -13.20 18.37
C GLU A 343 -10.34 -14.73 18.32
N GLN A 344 -9.17 -15.31 18.57
CA GLN A 344 -9.01 -16.77 18.64
C GLN A 344 -9.84 -17.38 19.76
N HIS A 345 -9.93 -16.70 20.89
CA HIS A 345 -10.68 -17.22 22.01
C HIS A 345 -12.19 -17.07 21.75
N PHE A 346 -12.69 -15.86 21.54
CA PHE A 346 -14.13 -15.58 21.49
C PHE A 346 -14.78 -15.83 20.13
N LEU A 347 -14.11 -15.58 18.99
CA LEU A 347 -14.74 -15.62 17.65
C LEU A 347 -14.38 -16.87 16.82
N SER A 348 -13.41 -17.68 17.25
CA SER A 348 -12.98 -18.90 16.54
C SER A 348 -14.05 -20.01 16.57
N PRO A 349 -14.29 -20.75 15.47
CA PRO A 349 -13.47 -20.83 14.25
C PRO A 349 -13.63 -19.63 13.31
N ALA A 350 -12.49 -19.00 12.98
CA ALA A 350 -12.43 -17.99 11.93
C ALA A 350 -12.73 -18.59 10.55
N PRO A 351 -13.32 -17.83 9.59
CA PRO A 351 -13.58 -18.34 8.25
C PRO A 351 -12.30 -18.83 7.57
N LYS A 352 -12.32 -20.06 7.04
CA LYS A 352 -11.12 -20.75 6.50
C LYS A 352 -10.36 -19.94 5.44
N HIS A 353 -11.03 -19.04 4.73
CA HIS A 353 -10.43 -18.19 3.71
C HIS A 353 -9.59 -17.03 4.29
N PHE A 354 -9.85 -16.58 5.53
CA PHE A 354 -9.08 -15.54 6.23
C PHE A 354 -8.04 -16.08 7.24
N ALA A 355 -7.78 -17.40 7.25
CA ALA A 355 -6.84 -18.01 8.18
C ALA A 355 -5.39 -17.46 8.08
N PHE A 356 -5.03 -16.85 6.95
CA PHE A 356 -3.73 -16.21 6.73
C PHE A 356 -3.53 -14.91 7.54
N CYS A 357 -4.61 -14.20 7.94
CA CYS A 357 -4.50 -12.91 8.63
C CYS A 357 -3.70 -13.02 9.94
N LYS A 358 -3.84 -14.15 10.65
CA LYS A 358 -3.00 -14.52 11.80
C LYS A 358 -1.51 -14.43 11.47
N GLN A 359 -1.10 -14.99 10.34
CA GLN A 359 0.31 -15.08 9.93
C GLN A 359 0.88 -13.70 9.57
N ILE A 360 0.06 -12.79 9.04
CA ILE A 360 0.44 -11.39 8.79
C ILE A 360 0.68 -10.66 10.12
N SER A 361 -0.27 -10.71 11.06
CA SER A 361 -0.16 -10.04 12.37
C SER A 361 1.02 -10.57 13.21
N THR A 362 1.32 -11.87 13.18
CA THR A 362 2.50 -12.41 13.87
C THR A 362 3.80 -12.06 13.15
N ALA A 363 3.83 -12.05 11.81
CA ALA A 363 4.99 -11.60 11.04
C ALA A 363 5.33 -10.12 11.31
N TRP A 364 4.32 -9.25 11.46
CA TRP A 364 4.53 -7.86 11.89
C TRP A 364 5.27 -7.77 13.22
N VAL A 365 4.80 -8.47 14.26
CA VAL A 365 5.40 -8.43 15.61
C VAL A 365 6.82 -9.02 15.62
N ILE A 366 7.06 -10.11 14.88
CA ILE A 366 8.40 -10.70 14.72
C ILE A 366 9.35 -9.70 14.02
N ARG A 367 8.89 -9.01 12.97
CA ARG A 367 9.68 -7.97 12.28
C ARG A 367 9.94 -6.76 13.17
N VAL A 368 8.98 -6.35 14.00
CA VAL A 368 9.18 -5.28 15.00
C VAL A 368 10.25 -5.70 16.01
N ALA A 369 10.15 -6.89 16.60
CA ALA A 369 11.13 -7.38 17.58
C ALA A 369 12.55 -7.47 17.00
N ALA A 370 12.69 -7.96 15.76
CA ALA A 370 13.98 -8.05 15.07
C ALA A 370 14.62 -6.68 14.76
N ASN A 371 13.82 -5.62 14.62
CA ASN A 371 14.27 -4.26 14.30
C ASN A 371 14.25 -3.29 15.50
N LEU A 372 13.95 -3.76 16.71
CA LEU A 372 13.93 -2.93 17.92
C LEU A 372 15.33 -2.87 18.58
N PRO A 373 15.83 -1.66 18.90
CA PRO A 373 17.06 -1.50 19.69
C PRO A 373 17.02 -2.28 21.01
N SER A 374 18.18 -2.78 21.46
CA SER A 374 18.33 -3.67 22.61
C SER A 374 17.55 -3.26 23.87
N LYS A 375 17.51 -1.96 24.19
CA LYS A 375 16.75 -1.39 25.33
C LYS A 375 15.25 -1.71 25.32
N PHE A 376 14.67 -2.04 24.16
CA PHE A 376 13.25 -2.39 24.03
C PHE A 376 12.97 -3.89 24.16
N GLN A 377 13.98 -4.77 24.12
CA GLN A 377 13.77 -6.22 23.97
C GLN A 377 12.98 -6.84 25.14
N GLN A 378 13.29 -6.48 26.39
CA GLN A 378 12.51 -6.93 27.56
C GLN A 378 11.01 -6.55 27.49
N HIS A 379 10.69 -5.48 26.76
CA HIS A 379 9.35 -4.91 26.67
C HIS A 379 8.51 -5.54 25.56
N ILE A 380 9.10 -6.26 24.59
CA ILE A 380 8.36 -6.96 23.53
C ILE A 380 8.22 -8.47 23.79
N MET A 381 8.70 -8.97 24.94
CA MET A 381 8.68 -10.40 25.27
C MET A 381 7.29 -11.03 25.24
N TRP A 382 6.25 -10.37 25.79
CA TRP A 382 4.88 -10.92 25.77
C TRP A 382 4.32 -11.05 24.34
N PRO A 383 4.21 -9.97 23.53
CA PRO A 383 3.65 -10.10 22.19
C PRO A 383 4.52 -10.97 21.27
N LEU A 384 5.85 -10.97 21.43
CA LEU A 384 6.72 -11.90 20.69
C LEU A 384 6.47 -13.36 21.09
N GLY A 385 6.26 -13.63 22.38
CA GLY A 385 5.93 -14.97 22.89
C GLY A 385 4.59 -15.49 22.35
N ILE A 386 3.58 -14.63 22.24
CA ILE A 386 2.30 -14.93 21.58
C ILE A 386 2.51 -15.17 20.07
N ALA A 387 3.25 -14.29 19.40
CA ALA A 387 3.49 -14.36 17.95
C ALA A 387 4.26 -15.62 17.51
N THR A 388 5.14 -16.13 18.38
CA THR A 388 5.94 -17.34 18.17
C THR A 388 5.30 -18.62 18.73
N GLY A 389 4.18 -18.51 19.47
CA GLY A 389 3.51 -19.65 20.11
C GLY A 389 4.22 -20.19 21.36
N LEU A 390 5.21 -19.47 21.89
CA LEU A 390 5.87 -19.79 23.16
C LEU A 390 4.94 -19.51 24.36
N ILE A 391 4.06 -18.52 24.24
CA ILE A 391 2.96 -18.25 25.18
C ILE A 391 1.67 -18.73 24.52
N LYS A 392 0.87 -19.52 25.25
CA LYS A 392 -0.45 -19.99 24.79
C LYS A 392 -1.55 -19.04 25.29
N THR A 393 -2.53 -18.79 24.41
CA THR A 393 -3.72 -17.95 24.62
C THR A 393 -4.93 -18.78 25.01
#